data_AF-A0A3C1CJU6-F1
#
_entry.id   AF-A0A3C1CJU6-F1
#
_cell.length_a   1.000
_cell.length_b   1.000
_cell.length_c   1.000
_cell.angle_alpha   90.00
_cell.angle_beta   90.00
_cell.angle_gamma   90.00
#
_symmetry.space_group_name_H-M   'P 1'
#
loop_
_entity.id
_entity.type
_entity.pdbx_description
1 polymer ?
#
loop_
_entity_poly.entity_id
_entity_poly.type
_entity_poly.pdbx_seq_one_letter_code
_entity_poly.pdbx_strand_id
1 'polypeptide(L)'
;GNTVIVIEHNLDVVKTADWIVDLGPEGGDGGGQVIAEGTPEEVAATVASATGEVLVAVLGGRRRGASRRRGTPRGTSPRGPASRPRAATAAPTVKTGTRPRRAG
;
A
#
# COMPACT_ATOMS: atom_id res chain seq x y z
N GLY A 1 22.22 -13.99 11.75
CA GLY A 1 21.05 -14.43 10.97
C GLY A 1 21.42 -14.35 9.51
N ASN A 2 20.97 -15.31 8.70
CA ASN A 2 21.24 -15.34 7.27
C ASN A 2 19.98 -14.96 6.51
N THR A 3 20.15 -14.41 5.31
CA THR A 3 19.06 -14.15 4.37
C THR A 3 19.18 -15.14 3.23
N VAL A 4 18.05 -15.69 2.79
CA VAL A 4 17.96 -16.60 1.65
C VAL A 4 16.99 -16.01 0.65
N ILE A 5 17.40 -15.98 -0.62
CA ILE A 5 16.57 -15.56 -1.74
C ILE A 5 16.50 -16.75 -2.69
N VAL A 6 15.28 -17.11 -3.10
CA VAL A 6 15.01 -18.21 -4.02
C VAL A 6 14.07 -17.75 -5.11
N ILE A 7 14.21 -18.32 -6.29
CA ILE A 7 13.25 -18.18 -7.38
C ILE A 7 12.48 -19.48 -7.45
N GLU A 8 11.17 -19.43 -7.26
CA GLU A 8 10.33 -20.61 -7.16
C GLU A 8 9.00 -20.44 -7.88
N HIS A 9 8.46 -21.56 -8.31
CA HIS A 9 7.11 -21.70 -8.87
C HIS A 9 6.27 -22.67 -8.04
N ASN A 10 6.88 -23.42 -7.11
CA ASN A 10 6.14 -24.28 -6.21
C ASN A 10 5.45 -23.47 -5.09
N LEU A 11 4.12 -23.44 -5.13
CA LEU A 11 3.29 -22.74 -4.17
C LEU A 11 3.45 -23.21 -2.72
N ASP A 12 3.88 -24.45 -2.49
CA ASP A 12 4.16 -24.95 -1.14
C ASP A 12 5.36 -24.27 -0.48
N VAL A 13 6.33 -23.83 -1.28
CA VAL A 13 7.47 -23.05 -0.82
C VAL A 13 7.05 -21.58 -0.68
N VAL A 14 6.45 -21.04 -1.73
CA VAL A 14 6.07 -19.62 -1.83
C VAL A 14 5.14 -19.20 -0.68
N LYS A 15 4.14 -20.02 -0.32
CA LYS A 15 3.19 -19.69 0.76
C LYS A 15 3.85 -19.59 2.15
N THR A 16 5.06 -20.13 2.32
CA THR A 16 5.79 -20.12 3.58
C THR A 16 6.85 -19.02 3.66
N ALA A 17 7.06 -18.29 2.57
CA ALA A 17 8.03 -17.19 2.53
C ALA A 17 7.59 -16.03 3.43
N ASP A 18 8.55 -15.36 4.05
CA ASP A 18 8.29 -14.14 4.81
C ASP A 18 7.96 -12.96 3.88
N TRP A 19 8.52 -12.97 2.65
CA TRP A 19 8.37 -11.93 1.65
C TRP A 19 8.44 -12.52 0.24
N ILE A 20 7.58 -12.03 -0.65
CA ILE A 20 7.51 -12.39 -2.07
C ILE A 20 7.75 -11.13 -2.90
N VAL A 21 8.46 -11.31 -4.02
CA VAL A 21 8.52 -10.34 -5.12
C VAL A 21 8.01 -11.05 -6.36
N ASP A 22 6.87 -10.61 -6.89
CA ASP A 22 6.25 -11.19 -8.08
C ASP A 22 6.65 -10.41 -9.32
N LEU A 23 7.14 -11.13 -10.33
CA LEU A 23 7.66 -10.57 -11.57
C LEU A 23 6.78 -10.97 -12.75
N GLY A 24 6.52 -10.04 -13.65
CA GLY A 24 5.66 -10.26 -14.81
C GLY A 24 5.52 -8.99 -15.65
N PRO A 25 4.40 -8.80 -16.37
CA PRO A 25 3.20 -9.65 -16.41
C PRO A 25 3.39 -10.97 -17.16
N GLU A 26 4.38 -11.03 -18.05
CA GLU A 26 4.72 -12.19 -18.87
C GLU A 26 6.18 -12.62 -18.66
N GLY A 27 6.58 -13.73 -19.28
CA GLY A 27 7.97 -14.11 -19.40
C GLY A 27 8.70 -13.41 -20.56
N GLY A 28 10.03 -13.39 -20.52
CA GLY A 28 10.85 -12.86 -21.60
C GLY A 28 10.69 -11.35 -21.79
N ASP A 29 10.62 -10.90 -23.05
CA ASP A 29 10.58 -9.47 -23.43
C ASP A 29 9.31 -8.75 -22.95
N GLY A 30 8.23 -9.50 -22.66
CA GLY A 30 6.99 -8.95 -22.11
C GLY A 30 6.98 -8.80 -20.59
N GLY A 31 8.06 -9.21 -19.92
CA GLY A 31 8.17 -9.23 -18.46
C GLY A 31 9.08 -8.13 -17.88
N GLY A 32 9.68 -8.45 -16.74
CA GLY A 32 10.71 -7.62 -16.10
C GLY A 32 10.17 -6.52 -15.19
N GLN A 33 8.87 -6.50 -14.90
CA GLN A 33 8.26 -5.55 -13.97
C GLN A 33 7.95 -6.22 -12.64
N VAL A 34 8.09 -5.47 -11.55
CA VAL A 34 7.58 -5.87 -10.24
C VAL A 34 6.07 -5.62 -10.22
N ILE A 35 5.30 -6.69 -10.19
CA ILE A 35 3.83 -6.65 -10.22
C ILE A 35 3.27 -6.51 -8.81
N ALA A 36 3.88 -7.22 -7.85
CA ALA A 36 3.53 -7.17 -6.44
C ALA A 36 4.76 -7.47 -5.59
N GLU A 37 4.80 -6.91 -4.39
CA GLU A 37 5.75 -7.28 -3.35
C GLU A 37 5.08 -7.22 -1.98
N GLY A 38 5.45 -8.11 -1.08
CA GLY A 38 4.85 -8.16 0.24
C GLY A 38 4.88 -9.54 0.88
N THR A 39 4.14 -9.67 1.97
CA THR A 39 3.78 -10.97 2.55
C THR A 39 2.96 -11.81 1.56
N PRO A 40 2.91 -13.14 1.72
CA PRO A 40 2.07 -14.00 0.90
C PRO A 40 0.61 -13.54 0.80
N GLU A 41 0.03 -13.05 1.90
CA GLU A 41 -1.35 -12.55 1.92
C GLU A 41 -1.54 -11.24 1.14
N GLU A 42 -0.53 -10.35 1.16
CA GLU A 42 -0.57 -9.08 0.41
C GLU A 42 -0.44 -9.33 -1.10
N VAL A 43 0.47 -10.21 -1.51
CA VAL A 43 0.60 -10.61 -2.93
C VAL A 43 -0.65 -11.33 -3.41
N ALA A 44 -1.22 -12.22 -2.60
CA ALA A 44 -2.48 -12.91 -2.92
C ALA A 44 -3.68 -11.95 -3.07
N ALA A 45 -3.63 -10.75 -2.47
CA ALA A 45 -4.66 -9.73 -2.63
C ALA A 45 -4.49 -8.86 -3.90
N THR A 46 -3.38 -9.02 -4.64
CA THR A 46 -3.05 -8.19 -5.80
C THR A 46 -3.64 -8.76 -7.08
N VAL A 47 -4.64 -8.09 -7.64
CA VAL A 47 -5.37 -8.53 -8.85
C VAL A 47 -4.48 -8.64 -10.09
N ALA A 48 -3.44 -7.82 -10.19
CA ALA A 48 -2.52 -7.83 -11.34
C ALA A 48 -1.53 -9.01 -11.29
N SER A 49 -1.40 -9.70 -10.16
CA SER A 49 -0.41 -10.76 -9.93
C SER A 49 -0.98 -12.13 -10.33
N ALA A 50 -0.42 -12.73 -11.38
CA ALA A 50 -0.76 -14.09 -11.78
C ALA A 50 -0.40 -15.10 -10.65
N THR A 51 0.72 -14.88 -9.96
CA THR A 51 1.10 -15.65 -8.78
C THR A 51 0.08 -15.47 -7.65
N GLY A 52 -0.36 -14.23 -7.40
CA GLY A 52 -1.36 -13.90 -6.39
C GLY A 52 -2.69 -14.62 -6.61
N GLU A 53 -3.17 -14.68 -7.86
CA GLU A 53 -4.42 -15.37 -8.23
C GLU A 53 -4.43 -16.83 -7.76
N VAL A 54 -3.34 -17.57 -7.99
CA VAL A 54 -3.22 -18.98 -7.58
C VAL A 54 -2.84 -19.14 -6.11
N LEU A 55 -2.14 -18.16 -5.53
CA LEU A 55 -1.68 -18.19 -4.14
C LEU A 55 -2.86 -18.16 -3.16
N VAL A 56 -3.95 -17.46 -3.50
CA VAL A 56 -5.19 -17.42 -2.68
C VAL A 56 -5.72 -18.82 -2.38
N ALA A 57 -5.67 -19.73 -3.35
CA ALA A 57 -6.22 -21.07 -3.19
C ALA A 57 -5.43 -21.89 -2.16
N VAL A 58 -4.10 -21.77 -2.15
CA VAL A 58 -3.22 -22.56 -1.27
C VAL A 58 -3.06 -21.97 0.13
N LEU A 59 -3.32 -20.66 0.30
CA LEU A 59 -3.39 -20.03 1.63
C LEU A 59 -4.63 -20.46 2.42
N GLY A 60 -5.53 -21.23 1.80
CA GLY A 60 -6.50 -22.04 2.51
C GLY A 60 -7.59 -21.24 3.21
N GLY A 61 -8.34 -20.41 2.48
CA GLY A 61 -9.71 -20.01 2.83
C GLY A 61 -9.93 -19.43 4.23
N ARG A 62 -8.88 -19.00 4.93
CA ARG A 62 -8.96 -18.30 6.19
C ARG A 62 -8.35 -16.94 5.94
N ARG A 63 -9.22 -15.94 5.79
CA ARG A 63 -8.95 -14.59 6.26
C ARG A 63 -8.63 -14.66 7.76
N ARG A 64 -7.48 -15.21 8.14
CA ARG A 64 -6.93 -15.05 9.48
C ARG A 64 -6.33 -13.66 9.44
N GLY A 65 -7.13 -12.75 9.98
CA GLY A 65 -6.98 -11.31 9.84
C GLY A 65 -5.55 -10.87 10.07
N ALA A 66 -5.20 -9.83 9.31
CA ALA A 66 -4.12 -8.89 9.55
C ALA A 66 -3.45 -9.15 10.90
N SER A 67 -2.22 -9.68 10.85
CA SER A 67 -1.34 -9.84 11.98
C SER A 67 -1.32 -8.54 12.79
N ARG A 68 -2.21 -8.47 13.78
CA ARG A 68 -2.22 -7.43 14.77
C ARG A 68 -1.13 -7.81 15.76
N ARG A 69 -0.08 -6.97 15.75
CA ARG A 69 0.99 -6.75 16.74
C ARG A 69 2.32 -7.38 16.30
N ARG A 70 3.43 -6.63 16.19
CA ARG A 70 4.01 -5.86 17.31
C ARG A 70 5.09 -4.88 16.82
N GLY A 71 4.86 -3.58 17.01
CA GLY A 71 5.88 -2.53 16.97
C GLY A 71 5.47 -1.44 17.95
N THR A 72 6.05 -1.48 19.15
CA THR A 72 5.77 -0.51 20.24
C THR A 72 6.49 0.80 19.92
N PRO A 73 5.84 1.98 19.85
CA PRO A 73 6.57 3.22 19.94
C PRO A 73 6.91 3.47 21.42
N ARG A 74 8.19 3.35 21.80
CA ARG A 74 8.69 3.84 23.09
C ARG A 74 9.44 5.16 22.86
N GLY A 75 8.95 6.21 23.54
CA GLY A 75 9.55 7.56 23.58
C GLY A 75 8.49 8.61 23.92
N THR A 76 7.89 8.56 25.12
CA THR A 76 8.19 9.42 26.30
C THR A 76 7.71 10.89 26.21
N SER A 77 6.58 11.10 26.91
CA SER A 77 6.13 12.24 27.73
C SER A 77 5.63 13.56 27.10
N PRO A 78 4.40 14.00 27.46
CA PRO A 78 3.88 15.33 27.13
C PRO A 78 4.39 16.38 28.14
N ARG A 79 4.83 17.54 27.65
CA ARG A 79 5.18 18.69 28.49
C ARG A 79 4.22 19.85 28.21
N GLY A 80 3.44 20.22 29.22
CA GLY A 80 2.96 21.59 29.45
C GLY A 80 1.52 21.94 29.01
N PRO A 81 0.70 22.56 29.89
CA PRO A 81 -0.68 22.94 29.58
C PRO A 81 -0.84 24.41 29.10
N ALA A 82 -2.07 24.73 28.68
CA ALA A 82 -2.68 26.04 28.39
C ALA A 82 -2.45 26.58 26.96
N SER A 83 -3.46 26.98 26.19
CA SER A 83 -4.65 27.75 26.55
C SER A 83 -5.75 27.64 25.47
N ARG A 84 -7.03 27.69 25.89
CA ARG A 84 -8.22 28.04 25.06
C ARG A 84 -8.68 29.45 25.49
N PRO A 85 -9.65 30.09 24.81
CA PRO A 85 -9.89 30.21 23.36
C PRO A 85 -10.17 31.69 22.96
N ARG A 86 -10.23 32.03 21.67
CA ARG A 86 -11.14 33.09 21.20
C ARG A 86 -11.50 32.95 19.72
N ALA A 87 -12.78 33.18 19.44
CA ALA A 87 -13.42 33.15 18.12
C ALA A 87 -13.43 34.53 17.43
N ALA A 88 -14.00 34.53 16.21
CA ALA A 88 -14.38 35.64 15.30
C ALA A 88 -13.35 35.86 14.16
N THR A 89 -13.67 36.01 12.86
CA THR A 89 -14.91 36.46 12.17
C THR A 89 -14.85 36.02 10.68
N ALA A 90 -15.98 36.17 9.96
CA ALA A 90 -16.26 35.78 8.58
C ALA A 90 -15.50 36.50 7.44
N ALA A 91 -15.71 35.97 6.22
CA ALA A 91 -15.11 36.24 4.90
C ALA A 91 -15.27 37.68 4.30
N PRO A 92 -14.68 37.96 3.11
CA PRO A 92 -15.49 37.80 1.89
C PRO A 92 -14.78 37.32 0.62
N THR A 93 -15.61 36.81 -0.29
CA THR A 93 -15.40 36.40 -1.69
C THR A 93 -14.96 37.56 -2.60
N VAL A 94 -13.99 37.32 -3.49
CA VAL A 94 -13.71 38.21 -4.64
C VAL A 94 -14.24 37.58 -5.92
N LYS A 95 -15.19 38.29 -6.56
CA LYS A 95 -15.72 38.05 -7.90
C LYS A 95 -14.95 38.97 -8.86
N THR A 96 -14.13 38.41 -9.75
CA THR A 96 -13.51 39.19 -10.85
C THR A 96 -14.41 39.13 -12.08
N GLY A 97 -14.98 40.28 -12.42
CA GLY A 97 -15.80 40.50 -13.62
C GLY A 97 -14.96 40.95 -14.83
N THR A 98 -15.25 40.31 -15.97
CA THR A 98 -15.54 40.86 -17.32
C THR A 98 -14.80 42.09 -17.86
N ARG A 99 -14.26 41.96 -19.09
CA ARG A 99 -14.43 42.99 -20.14
C ARG A 99 -14.39 42.37 -21.56
N PRO A 100 -15.19 42.88 -22.52
CA PRO A 100 -15.34 42.29 -23.86
C PRO A 100 -14.31 42.83 -24.85
N ARG A 101 -13.93 42.03 -25.86
CA ARG A 101 -13.27 42.53 -27.07
C ARG A 101 -14.25 42.55 -28.24
N ARG A 102 -14.29 43.71 -28.86
CA ARG A 102 -15.20 44.18 -29.90
C ARG A 102 -14.86 43.52 -31.24
N ALA A 103 -15.90 43.14 -31.97
CA ALA A 103 -15.81 42.76 -33.38
C ALA A 103 -15.39 43.98 -34.23
N GLY A 104 -14.57 43.71 -35.23
CA GLY A 104 -14.21 44.54 -36.37
C GLY A 104 -13.88 43.59 -37.51
#